data_AF-A0A7S0CYE6-F1
#
_entry.id   AF-A0A7S0CYE6-F1
#
_cell.length_a   1.000
_cell.length_b   1.000
_cell.length_c   1.000
_cell.angle_alpha   90.00
_cell.angle_beta   90.00
_cell.angle_gamma   90.00
#
_symmetry.space_group_name_H-M   'P 1'
#
loop_
_entity.id
_entity.type
_entity.pdbx_description
1 polymer ?
#
loop_
_entity_poly.entity_id
_entity_poly.type
_entity_poly.pdbx_seq_one_letter_code
_entity_poly.pdbx_strand_id
1 'polypeptide(L)'
;GRLGDKTKAQTYSAWLGFYKPFCRKMNLTPAELVRTANFFATDVLGCDEVPGLMKKTVGMMGLKGVPGLNIVAALPDYDGKARSGGARPASRPKDRDPRSVEP
;
A
#
# COMPACT_ATOMS: atom_id res chain seq x y z
N GLY A 1 -11.70 17.21 14.90
CA GLY A 1 -11.51 15.80 15.31
C GLY A 1 -10.23 15.29 14.69
N ARG A 2 -9.26 14.88 15.50
CA ARG A 2 -7.97 14.36 15.02
C ARG A 2 -8.15 12.89 14.67
N LEU A 3 -7.73 12.47 13.47
CA LEU A 3 -7.73 11.06 13.09
C LEU A 3 -6.84 10.28 14.08
N GLY A 4 -7.29 9.11 14.53
CA GLY A 4 -6.44 8.24 15.37
C GLY A 4 -5.26 7.69 14.56
N ASP A 5 -4.13 7.43 15.22
CA ASP A 5 -2.88 7.01 14.53
C ASP A 5 -3.05 5.71 13.74
N LYS A 6 -3.91 4.81 14.22
CA LYS A 6 -4.37 3.62 13.49
C LYS A 6 -5.00 3.98 12.15
N THR A 7 -5.96 4.91 12.15
CA THR A 7 -6.66 5.36 10.95
C THR A 7 -5.70 6.03 10.00
N LYS A 8 -4.76 6.85 10.50
CA LYS A 8 -3.74 7.48 9.66
C LYS A 8 -2.84 6.44 8.98
N ALA A 9 -2.34 5.45 9.72
CA ALA A 9 -1.50 4.38 9.17
C ALA A 9 -2.25 3.53 8.13
N GLN A 10 -3.51 3.19 8.40
CA GLN A 10 -4.36 2.47 7.46
C GLN A 10 -4.60 3.28 6.19
N THR A 11 -4.98 4.55 6.32
CA THR A 11 -5.20 5.47 5.20
C THR A 11 -3.95 5.64 4.36
N TYR A 12 -2.77 5.79 4.98
CA TYR A 12 -1.48 5.88 4.28
C TYR A 12 -1.19 4.63 3.45
N SER A 13 -1.35 3.43 4.05
CA SER A 13 -1.15 2.17 3.33
C SER A 13 -2.14 1.97 2.18
N ALA A 14 -3.40 2.36 2.37
CA ALA A 14 -4.44 2.28 1.35
C ALA A 14 -4.16 3.25 0.20
N TRP A 15 -3.72 4.48 0.50
CA TRP A 15 -3.35 5.50 -0.48
C TRP A 15 -2.23 4.99 -1.39
N LEU A 16 -1.14 4.45 -0.82
CA LEU A 16 -0.04 3.87 -1.59
C LEU A 16 -0.50 2.71 -2.49
N GLY A 17 -1.34 1.81 -1.96
CA GLY A 17 -1.89 0.68 -2.71
C GLY A 17 -2.78 1.13 -3.88
N PHE A 18 -3.56 2.19 -3.67
CA PHE A 18 -4.48 2.74 -4.66
C PHE A 18 -3.75 3.46 -5.79
N TYR A 19 -2.76 4.31 -5.48
CA TYR A 19 -2.05 5.10 -6.49
C TYR A 19 -1.01 4.29 -7.27
N LYS A 20 -0.51 3.17 -6.74
CA LYS A 20 0.49 2.32 -7.42
C LYS A 20 0.12 1.92 -8.87
N PRO A 21 -1.07 1.38 -9.19
CA PRO A 21 -1.44 1.06 -10.56
C PRO A 21 -1.52 2.29 -11.47
N PHE A 22 -1.81 3.48 -10.92
CA PHE A 22 -1.85 4.73 -11.67
C PHE A 22 -0.46 5.29 -11.97
N CYS A 23 0.55 5.01 -11.15
CA CYS A 23 1.93 5.43 -11.44
C CYS A 23 2.41 4.98 -12.82
N ARG A 24 2.02 3.77 -13.24
CA ARG A 24 2.38 3.24 -14.56
C ARG A 24 1.73 4.01 -15.72
N LYS A 25 0.56 4.61 -15.49
CA LYS A 25 -0.14 5.44 -16.48
C LYS A 25 0.35 6.89 -16.48
N MET A 26 0.76 7.40 -15.32
CA MET A 26 1.22 8.76 -15.11
C MET A 26 2.74 8.94 -15.30
N ASN A 27 3.45 7.87 -15.70
CA ASN A 27 4.91 7.85 -15.83
C ASN A 27 5.64 8.31 -14.53
N LEU A 28 5.00 8.08 -13.38
CA LEU A 28 5.53 8.44 -12.07
C LEU A 28 6.52 7.38 -11.59
N THR A 29 7.69 7.82 -11.13
CA THR A 29 8.65 6.89 -10.52
C THR A 29 8.16 6.45 -9.15
N PRO A 30 8.54 5.23 -8.68
CA PRO A 30 8.22 4.78 -7.33
C PRO A 30 8.70 5.75 -6.24
N ALA A 31 9.83 6.45 -6.46
CA ALA A 31 10.37 7.43 -5.53
C ALA A 31 9.53 8.70 -5.44
N GLU A 32 8.97 9.17 -6.56
CA GLU A 32 8.01 10.29 -6.56
C GLU A 32 6.73 9.90 -5.83
N LEU A 33 6.20 8.69 -6.07
CA LEU A 33 5.02 8.20 -5.34
C LEU A 33 5.24 8.21 -3.82
N VAL A 34 6.40 7.72 -3.36
CA VAL A 34 6.73 7.71 -1.93
C VAL A 34 6.88 9.12 -1.38
N ARG A 35 7.50 10.05 -2.12
CA ARG A 35 7.58 11.46 -1.71
C ARG A 35 6.20 12.08 -1.54
N THR A 36 5.30 11.91 -2.52
CA THR A 36 3.92 12.41 -2.41
C THR A 36 3.16 11.75 -1.27
N ALA A 37 3.36 10.44 -1.05
CA ALA A 37 2.75 9.73 0.08
C ALA A 37 3.20 10.33 1.41
N ASN A 38 4.50 10.60 1.56
CA ASN A 38 5.06 11.14 2.79
C ASN A 38 4.50 12.53 3.08
N PHE A 39 4.44 13.40 2.07
CA PHE A 39 3.78 14.70 2.16
C PHE A 39 2.30 14.55 2.54
N PHE A 40 1.58 13.60 1.94
CA PHE A 40 0.19 13.33 2.32
C PHE A 40 0.07 12.87 3.78
N ALA A 41 1.01 12.09 4.30
CA ALA A 41 1.00 11.66 5.69
C ALA A 41 1.23 12.81 6.67
N THR A 42 2.23 13.66 6.41
CA THR A 42 2.60 14.75 7.31
C THR A 42 1.63 15.92 7.19
N ASP A 43 1.40 16.41 5.97
CA ASP A 43 0.70 17.66 5.73
C ASP A 43 -0.82 17.50 5.65
N VAL A 44 -1.31 16.34 5.19
CA VAL A 44 -2.77 16.11 5.03
C VAL A 44 -3.34 15.30 6.18
N LEU A 45 -2.69 14.20 6.59
CA LEU A 45 -3.16 13.38 7.71
C LEU A 45 -2.73 13.92 9.08
N GLY A 46 -1.74 14.82 9.12
CA GLY A 46 -1.19 15.35 10.37
C GLY A 46 -0.46 14.28 11.19
N CYS A 47 0.30 13.40 10.54
CA CYS A 47 1.23 12.51 11.22
C CYS A 47 2.52 13.27 11.57
N ASP A 48 3.02 13.11 12.79
CA ASP A 48 4.33 13.66 13.19
C ASP A 48 5.48 13.05 12.40
N GLU A 49 5.37 11.76 12.04
CA GLU A 49 6.33 11.03 11.23
C GLU A 49 5.61 10.13 10.21
N VAL A 50 6.32 9.75 9.13
CA VAL A 50 5.83 8.80 8.14
C VAL A 50 5.43 7.47 8.81
N PRO A 51 4.18 7.02 8.68
CA PRO A 51 3.73 5.77 9.29
C PRO A 51 4.57 4.58 8.84
N GLY A 52 4.96 3.74 9.81
CA GLY A 52 5.65 2.49 9.53
C GLY A 52 4.83 1.59 8.60
N LEU A 53 5.51 0.91 7.68
CA LEU A 53 4.93 -0.11 6.80
C LEU A 53 5.64 -1.44 6.96
N MET A 54 4.88 -2.53 7.00
CA MET A 54 5.46 -3.87 7.02
C MET A 54 6.25 -4.15 5.73
N LYS A 55 7.42 -4.77 5.88
CA LYS A 55 8.25 -5.25 4.75
C LYS A 55 7.45 -6.10 3.76
N LYS A 56 6.50 -6.91 4.25
CA LYS A 56 5.60 -7.72 3.40
C LYS A 56 4.70 -6.82 2.54
N THR A 57 4.08 -5.79 3.12
CA THR A 57 3.22 -4.84 2.42
C THR A 57 3.99 -4.05 1.36
N VAL A 58 5.18 -3.53 1.71
CA VAL A 58 6.09 -2.86 0.77
C VAL A 58 6.47 -3.79 -0.39
N GLY A 59 6.68 -5.07 -0.08
CA GLY A 59 6.90 -6.11 -1.08
C GLY A 59 5.72 -6.36 -2.00
N MET A 60 4.51 -6.47 -1.45
CA MET A 60 3.28 -6.68 -2.21
C MET A 60 2.93 -5.48 -3.10
N MET A 61 3.33 -4.27 -2.70
CA MET A 61 3.18 -3.03 -3.46
C MET A 61 4.34 -2.78 -4.45
N GLY A 62 5.39 -3.61 -4.46
CA GLY A 62 6.56 -3.41 -5.33
C GLY A 62 7.29 -2.09 -5.05
N LEU A 63 7.36 -1.68 -3.79
CA LEU A 63 8.08 -0.48 -3.32
C LEU A 63 9.36 -0.85 -2.55
N LYS A 64 9.86 -2.08 -2.73
CA LYS A 64 11.11 -2.52 -2.09
C LYS A 64 12.28 -1.68 -2.58
N GLY A 65 13.09 -1.19 -1.65
CA GLY A 65 14.29 -0.40 -1.95
C GLY A 65 14.02 1.05 -2.33
N VAL A 66 12.76 1.52 -2.26
CA VAL A 66 12.47 2.94 -2.48
C VAL A 66 12.83 3.74 -1.22
N PRO A 67 13.69 4.77 -1.31
CA PRO A 67 14.05 5.59 -0.16
C PRO A 67 12.86 6.42 0.33
N GLY A 68 12.83 6.71 1.62
CA GLY A 68 11.78 7.51 2.26
C GLY A 68 10.61 6.71 2.84
N LEU A 69 10.58 5.39 2.70
CA LEU A 69 9.63 4.53 3.41
C LEU A 69 10.18 4.12 4.78
N ASN A 70 9.37 4.29 5.83
CA ASN A 70 9.65 3.74 7.14
C ASN A 70 9.25 2.25 7.18
N ILE A 71 10.21 1.33 6.98
CA ILE A 71 9.94 -0.10 6.91
C ILE A 71 10.13 -0.73 8.29
N VAL A 72 9.04 -1.20 8.88
CA VAL A 72 9.03 -1.83 10.21
C VAL A 72 8.80 -3.34 10.11
N ALA A 73 9.37 -4.10 11.06
CA ALA A 73 9.15 -5.54 11.15
C ALA A 73 7.75 -5.87 11.69
N ALA A 74 7.28 -5.07 12.65
CA ALA A 74 5.94 -5.10 13.21
C ALA A 74 5.38 -3.69 13.24
N LEU A 75 4.09 -3.54 12.92
CA LEU A 75 3.40 -2.26 13.13
C LEU A 75 3.20 -2.07 14.64
N PRO A 76 3.20 -0.82 15.14
CA PRO A 76 2.79 -0.53 16.51
C PRO A 76 1.45 -1.20 16.80
N ASP A 77 1.32 -1.74 18.02
CA ASP A 77 0.07 -2.34 18.44
C ASP A 77 -0.95 -1.22 18.69
N TYR A 78 -1.67 -0.86 17.63
CA TYR A 78 -2.64 0.22 17.70
C TYR A 78 -3.96 -0.23 18.37
N ASP A 79 -4.21 -1.54 18.52
CA ASP A 79 -5.48 -2.11 18.99
C ASP A 79 -5.48 -3.66 19.09
N GLY A 80 -4.51 -4.29 19.77
CA GLY A 80 -4.54 -5.68 20.27
C GLY A 80 -4.89 -6.83 19.30
N LYS A 81 -4.99 -6.58 18.00
CA LYS A 81 -5.49 -7.55 17.02
C LYS A 81 -4.88 -7.27 15.65
N ALA A 82 -3.72 -7.86 15.41
CA ALA A 82 -3.08 -7.94 14.11
C ALA A 82 -4.03 -8.56 13.07
N ARG A 83 -4.76 -7.74 12.32
CA ARG A 83 -5.48 -8.16 11.12
C ARG A 83 -4.74 -7.70 9.88
N SER A 84 -3.93 -8.63 9.39
CA SER A 84 -3.51 -8.87 8.01
C SER A 84 -3.68 -7.71 7.02
N GLY A 85 -2.54 -7.18 6.56
CA GLY A 85 -2.46 -6.44 5.31
C GLY A 85 -3.17 -7.20 4.19
N GLY A 86 -4.02 -6.47 3.46
CA GLY A 86 -5.02 -6.96 2.52
C GLY A 86 -4.53 -8.10 1.63
N ALA A 87 -5.28 -9.21 1.66
CA ALA A 87 -5.19 -10.24 0.65
C ALA A 87 -5.49 -9.62 -0.72
N ARG A 88 -4.59 -9.80 -1.67
CA ARG A 88 -4.91 -9.57 -3.08
C ARG A 88 -6.13 -10.44 -3.43
N PRO A 89 -7.14 -9.94 -4.16
CA PRO A 89 -8.04 -10.86 -4.84
C PRO A 89 -7.16 -11.74 -5.73
N ALA A 90 -7.23 -13.05 -5.52
CA ALA A 90 -6.48 -14.02 -6.28
C ALA A 90 -6.68 -13.72 -7.77
N SER A 91 -5.57 -13.63 -8.50
CA SER A 91 -5.56 -13.43 -9.95
C SER A 91 -6.62 -14.31 -10.59
N ARG A 92 -7.58 -13.68 -11.28
CA ARG A 92 -8.58 -14.39 -12.10
C ARG A 92 -7.81 -15.35 -13.04
N PRO A 93 -8.09 -16.67 -13.03
CA PRO A 93 -7.44 -17.61 -13.93
C PRO A 93 -7.64 -17.13 -15.36
N LYS A 94 -6.52 -16.90 -16.05
CA LYS A 94 -6.48 -16.42 -17.43
C LYS A 94 -6.39 -17.62 -18.36
N ASP A 95 -7.30 -18.58 -18.20
CA ASP A 95 -7.46 -19.69 -19.14
C ASP A 95 -8.83 -20.34 -18.95
N ARG A 96 -9.81 -19.86 -19.72
CA ARG A 96 -11.01 -20.60 -20.04
C ARG A 96 -11.54 -20.01 -21.34
N ASP A 97 -10.87 -20.32 -22.44
CA ASP A 97 -11.41 -20.06 -23.77
C ASP A 97 -12.59 -21.04 -23.98
N PRO A 98 -13.84 -20.57 -24.11
CA PRO A 98 -15.01 -21.44 -24.16
C PRO A 98 -15.22 -22.13 -25.52
N ARG A 99 -14.25 -22.09 -26.46
CA ARG A 99 -14.43 -22.61 -27.83
C ARG A 99 -13.69 -23.91 -28.17
N SER A 100 -13.15 -24.65 -27.21
CA SER A 100 -12.45 -25.92 -27.48
C SER A 100 -13.27 -27.18 -27.16
N VAL A 101 -14.60 -27.10 -27.09
CA VAL A 101 -15.46 -28.28 -27.16
C VAL A 101 -16.18 -28.24 -28.50
N GLU A 102 -15.60 -28.91 -29.48
CA GLU A 102 -16.37 -29.47 -30.59
C GLU A 102 -16.19 -30.99 -30.59
N PRO A 103 -17.26 -31.78 -30.75
CA PRO A 103 -17.19 -33.23 -30.95
C PRO A 103 -16.80 -33.62 -32.39
#